data_AF-A0A835T0V8-F1
#
_entry.id   AF-A0A835T0V8-F1
#
_cell.length_a   1.000
_cell.length_b   1.000
_cell.length_c   1.000
_cell.angle_alpha   90.00
_cell.angle_beta   90.00
_cell.angle_gamma   90.00
#
_symmetry.space_group_name_H-M   'P 1'
#
loop_
_entity.id
_entity.type
_entity.pdbx_description
1 polymer ?
#
loop_
_entity_poly.entity_id
_entity_poly.type
_entity_poly.pdbx_seq_one_letter_code
_entity_poly.pdbx_strand_id
1 'polypeptide(L)'
;MLLYTAELKRPLSEPLAYKREAVDRLIGRLALEKCRDVRIGSPLKRGISGGQAKRTNVGIALITTPAILFLDEPTSGLDSFTAHEVMEVVRGLAVEDGTTICATIHSPSSACFALFDRVMVLASGWTVYFGAPGVVASDYLTHVCGSRPLNHGENLAEWMMDFLTMSDREGRSSALHDSYTKSELAQEACQQLERYLADAQSKAALSRGASMNSLAGADAADGVGGACCCGLADGSSPAGQLLARVSGSEQYVTPWWWSLKVLLQYRTVRNYQSMEYLGPRLFDKIIFALVIMSLYFGIGDNFKSENIPSMAALMYLCVAQPAWGAVAYVPAIMLERGLYVRERHDGLYRPLTYLMFKMLDELSLNFAVGLGSTAIIFYGVQLRGEFVYFWLNCMCTLSNGVLIAYMMAAFCPNLDVANAAVPTLLAVMLFLSGFLIRIESIPVYWRWLTYADLLRYSWQGLMVNQFQQHPQAELAGTPILEYYNLTNTNKWVELAIVIGFFGGWCILAWYALAFVRHQKR
;
A
#
# COMPACT_ATOMS: atom_id res chain seq x y z
N MET A 1 8.63 -5.81 -12.22
CA MET A 1 8.52 -4.70 -11.24
C MET A 1 8.76 -3.35 -11.90
N LEU A 2 9.86 -3.15 -12.63
CA LEU A 2 10.17 -1.86 -13.27
C LEU A 2 9.10 -1.40 -14.27
N LEU A 3 8.65 -2.25 -15.19
CA LEU A 3 7.60 -1.86 -16.14
C LEU A 3 6.27 -1.51 -15.44
N TYR A 4 5.90 -2.25 -14.39
CA TYR A 4 4.74 -1.94 -13.56
C TYR A 4 4.84 -0.54 -12.94
N THR A 5 6.00 -0.19 -12.36
CA THR A 5 6.21 1.15 -11.80
C THR A 5 6.24 2.22 -12.90
N ALA A 6 6.80 1.93 -14.08
CA ALA A 6 6.82 2.84 -15.21
C ALA A 6 5.43 3.17 -15.74
N GLU A 7 4.54 2.19 -15.84
CA GLU A 7 3.15 2.44 -16.25
C GLU A 7 2.36 3.29 -15.24
N LEU A 8 2.74 3.28 -13.96
CA LEU A 8 2.08 4.04 -12.89
C LEU A 8 2.66 5.46 -12.70
N LYS A 9 3.99 5.61 -12.81
CA LYS A 9 4.68 6.88 -12.53
C LYS A 9 5.02 7.72 -13.75
N ARG A 10 5.06 7.15 -14.97
CA ARG A 10 5.34 7.92 -16.18
C ARG A 10 4.04 8.43 -16.83
N PRO A 11 4.04 9.63 -17.45
CA PRO A 11 2.85 10.24 -18.05
C PRO A 11 2.09 9.33 -19.01
N LEU A 12 0.78 9.49 -19.10
CA LEU A 12 -0.06 8.70 -20.01
C LEU A 12 0.18 9.05 -21.49
N SER A 13 0.65 10.27 -21.77
CA SER A 13 1.02 10.73 -23.11
C SER A 13 2.16 9.92 -23.74
N GLU A 14 3.00 9.30 -22.92
CA GLU A 14 4.08 8.44 -23.41
C GLU A 14 3.55 7.06 -23.83
N PRO A 15 3.79 6.63 -25.09
CA PRO A 15 3.38 5.31 -25.55
C PRO A 15 4.02 4.17 -24.74
N LEU A 16 3.29 3.06 -24.59
CA LEU A 16 3.78 1.89 -23.86
C LEU A 16 5.10 1.34 -24.41
N ALA A 17 5.30 1.38 -25.74
CA ALA A 17 6.54 0.95 -26.37
C ALA A 17 7.74 1.79 -25.90
N TYR A 18 7.57 3.11 -25.79
CA TYR A 18 8.61 4.00 -25.28
C TYR A 18 8.91 3.75 -23.80
N LYS A 19 7.87 3.52 -22.98
CA LYS A 19 8.05 3.14 -21.57
C LYS A 19 8.82 1.83 -21.43
N ARG A 20 8.55 0.83 -22.28
CA ARG A 20 9.29 -0.44 -22.30
C ARG A 20 10.74 -0.24 -22.69
N GLU A 21 11.00 0.53 -23.73
CA GLU A 21 12.37 0.84 -24.17
C GLU A 21 13.17 1.57 -23.08
N ALA A 22 12.54 2.53 -22.39
CA ALA A 22 13.16 3.22 -21.25
C ALA A 22 13.49 2.26 -20.10
N VAL A 23 12.60 1.31 -19.79
CA VAL A 23 12.85 0.26 -18.79
C VAL A 23 13.99 -0.66 -19.24
N ASP A 24 14.06 -1.02 -20.51
CA ASP A 24 15.13 -1.89 -21.03
C ASP A 24 16.50 -1.22 -20.98
N ARG A 25 16.58 0.08 -21.33
CA ARG A 25 17.79 0.88 -21.14
C ARG A 25 18.20 0.94 -19.67
N LEU A 26 17.23 1.14 -18.76
CA LEU A 26 17.49 1.16 -17.32
C LEU A 26 18.00 -0.19 -16.79
N ILE A 27 17.45 -1.30 -17.26
CA ILE A 27 17.93 -2.66 -16.90
C ILE A 27 19.40 -2.82 -17.32
N GLY A 28 19.76 -2.34 -18.51
CA GLY A 28 21.15 -2.37 -18.98
C GLY A 28 22.09 -1.56 -18.09
N ARG A 29 21.70 -0.32 -17.77
CA ARG A 29 22.51 0.57 -16.91
C ARG A 29 22.71 0.05 -15.50
N LEU A 30 21.72 -0.67 -14.96
CA LEU A 30 21.82 -1.29 -13.64
C LEU A 30 22.54 -2.65 -13.68
N ALA A 31 23.04 -3.10 -14.83
CA ALA A 31 23.64 -4.40 -15.05
C ALA A 31 22.74 -5.56 -14.54
N LEU A 32 21.44 -5.48 -14.85
CA LEU A 32 20.39 -6.42 -14.42
C LEU A 32 19.89 -7.34 -15.54
N GLU A 33 20.56 -7.41 -16.69
CA GLU A 33 20.11 -8.15 -17.88
C GLU A 33 19.94 -9.63 -17.60
N LYS A 34 20.89 -10.23 -16.87
CA LYS A 34 20.83 -11.65 -16.48
C LYS A 34 19.65 -11.98 -15.56
N CYS A 35 19.05 -10.97 -14.93
CA CYS A 35 17.97 -11.10 -13.96
C CYS A 35 16.62 -10.65 -14.51
N ARG A 36 16.54 -10.25 -15.79
CA ARG A 36 15.35 -9.64 -16.41
C ARG A 36 14.07 -10.45 -16.19
N ASP A 37 14.15 -11.77 -16.42
CA ASP A 37 13.01 -12.69 -16.33
C ASP A 37 13.05 -13.56 -15.06
N VAL A 38 13.94 -13.25 -14.13
CA VAL A 38 14.07 -13.96 -12.85
C VAL A 38 13.11 -13.36 -11.83
N ARG A 39 12.35 -14.21 -11.13
CA ARG A 39 11.46 -13.76 -10.05
C ARG A 39 12.32 -13.16 -8.91
N ILE A 40 11.93 -11.98 -8.43
CA ILE A 40 12.64 -11.26 -7.34
C ILE A 40 12.75 -12.14 -6.07
N GLY A 41 11.74 -12.96 -5.79
CA GLY A 41 11.70 -13.87 -4.64
C GLY A 41 10.95 -13.29 -3.45
N SER A 42 10.94 -14.06 -2.36
CA SER A 42 10.43 -13.70 -1.04
C SER A 42 11.39 -14.25 0.02
N PRO A 43 11.25 -13.90 1.31
CA PRO A 43 12.06 -14.51 2.37
C PRO A 43 11.99 -16.04 2.39
N LEU A 44 10.89 -16.62 1.88
CA LEU A 44 10.64 -18.06 1.83
C LEU A 44 11.00 -18.70 0.48
N LYS A 45 11.05 -17.92 -0.61
CA LYS A 45 11.33 -18.40 -1.97
C LYS A 45 12.51 -17.64 -2.56
N ARG A 46 13.62 -18.35 -2.81
CA ARG A 46 14.83 -17.78 -3.40
C ARG A 46 14.52 -17.08 -4.73
N GLY A 47 15.08 -15.88 -4.91
CA GLY A 47 15.01 -15.12 -6.15
C GLY A 47 16.34 -14.47 -6.48
N ILE A 48 16.32 -13.18 -6.81
CA ILE A 48 17.54 -12.41 -7.13
C ILE A 48 18.42 -12.19 -5.89
N SER A 49 19.71 -11.91 -6.08
CA SER A 49 20.64 -11.64 -4.97
C SER A 49 20.32 -10.32 -4.25
N GLY A 50 20.86 -10.12 -3.05
CA GLY A 50 20.67 -8.89 -2.28
C GLY A 50 21.13 -7.63 -3.04
N GLY A 51 22.30 -7.69 -3.67
CA GLY A 51 22.82 -6.61 -4.51
C GLY A 51 21.92 -6.32 -5.72
N GLN A 52 21.44 -7.36 -6.40
CA GLN A 52 20.49 -7.23 -7.53
C GLN A 52 19.16 -6.63 -7.07
N ALA A 53 18.67 -7.00 -5.89
CA ALA A 53 17.46 -6.43 -5.31
C ALA A 53 17.65 -4.95 -4.97
N LYS A 54 18.82 -4.55 -4.45
CA LYS A 54 19.12 -3.15 -4.16
C LYS A 54 19.22 -2.31 -5.44
N ARG A 55 19.90 -2.81 -6.47
CA ARG A 55 19.93 -2.19 -7.81
C ARG A 55 18.53 -2.08 -8.42
N THR A 56 17.69 -3.10 -8.24
CA THR A 56 16.28 -3.06 -8.68
C THR A 56 15.51 -1.96 -7.94
N ASN A 57 15.69 -1.81 -6.62
CA ASN A 57 15.06 -0.74 -5.84
C ASN A 57 15.53 0.66 -6.29
N VAL A 58 16.82 0.83 -6.58
CA VAL A 58 17.35 2.07 -7.19
C VAL A 58 16.69 2.31 -8.55
N GLY A 59 16.55 1.28 -9.37
CA GLY A 59 15.82 1.34 -10.64
C GLY A 59 14.37 1.80 -10.51
N ILE A 60 13.64 1.34 -9.48
CA ILE A 60 12.26 1.80 -9.22
C ILE A 60 12.20 3.33 -9.05
N ALA A 61 13.19 3.92 -8.39
CA ALA A 61 13.27 5.37 -8.20
C ALA A 61 13.68 6.12 -9.49
N LEU A 62 14.48 5.51 -10.35
CA LEU A 62 15.02 6.11 -11.57
C LEU A 62 14.08 6.08 -12.78
N ILE A 63 12.98 5.33 -12.71
CA ILE A 63 12.01 5.19 -13.80
C ILE A 63 11.45 6.54 -14.28
N THR A 64 11.38 7.53 -13.39
CA THR A 64 10.91 8.88 -13.68
C THR A 64 12.04 9.85 -14.04
N THR A 65 13.28 9.37 -14.19
CA THR A 65 14.48 10.19 -14.44
C THR A 65 14.53 11.42 -13.52
N PRO A 66 14.59 11.21 -12.19
CA PRO A 66 14.49 12.32 -11.24
C PRO A 66 15.72 13.23 -11.32
N ALA A 67 15.52 14.55 -11.18
CA ALA A 67 16.65 15.49 -11.08
C ALA A 67 17.40 15.37 -9.74
N ILE A 68 16.71 14.95 -8.68
CA ILE A 68 17.26 14.74 -7.34
C ILE A 68 16.85 13.35 -6.86
N LEU A 69 17.82 12.55 -6.43
CA LEU A 69 17.62 11.21 -5.91
C LEU A 69 18.13 11.11 -4.47
N PHE A 70 17.26 10.69 -3.56
CA PHE A 70 17.61 10.39 -2.18
C PHE A 70 17.75 8.89 -1.98
N LEU A 71 18.89 8.46 -1.43
CA LEU A 71 19.20 7.05 -1.16
C LEU A 71 19.48 6.86 0.32
N ASP A 72 18.59 6.15 1.00
CA ASP A 72 18.79 5.80 2.40
C ASP A 72 19.53 4.46 2.53
N GLU A 73 20.74 4.51 3.07
CA GLU A 73 21.65 3.38 3.23
C GLU A 73 21.70 2.43 2.02
N PRO A 74 22.17 2.89 0.85
CA PRO A 74 22.18 2.09 -0.38
C PRO A 74 23.09 0.85 -0.30
N THR A 75 24.01 0.78 0.67
CA THR A 75 24.99 -0.30 0.82
C THR A 75 24.71 -1.25 1.98
N SER A 76 23.67 -1.00 2.78
CA SER A 76 23.36 -1.80 3.97
C SER A 76 22.95 -3.24 3.60
N GLY A 77 23.48 -4.21 4.35
CA GLY A 77 23.25 -5.64 4.14
C GLY A 77 23.98 -6.25 2.94
N LEU A 78 24.93 -5.53 2.32
CA LEU A 78 25.77 -6.01 1.22
C LEU A 78 27.22 -6.23 1.69
N ASP A 79 27.93 -7.15 1.05
CA ASP A 79 29.38 -7.24 1.18
C ASP A 79 30.07 -6.04 0.49
N SER A 80 31.33 -5.79 0.84
CA SER A 80 32.08 -4.61 0.39
C SER A 80 32.22 -4.53 -1.14
N PHE A 81 32.33 -5.66 -1.83
CA PHE A 81 32.44 -5.70 -3.28
C PHE A 81 31.10 -5.36 -3.94
N THR A 82 30.03 -6.03 -3.54
CA THR A 82 28.68 -5.75 -4.05
C THR A 82 28.22 -4.31 -3.74
N ALA A 83 28.56 -3.78 -2.56
CA ALA A 83 28.29 -2.41 -2.20
C ALA A 83 29.00 -1.41 -3.14
N HIS A 84 30.23 -1.70 -3.54
CA HIS A 84 30.98 -0.88 -4.48
C HIS A 84 30.35 -0.88 -5.86
N GLU A 85 29.99 -2.05 -6.41
CA GLU A 85 29.28 -2.14 -7.70
C GLU A 85 27.99 -1.30 -7.71
N VAL A 86 27.22 -1.33 -6.61
CA VAL A 86 26.00 -0.52 -6.48
C VAL A 86 26.33 0.97 -6.53
N MET A 87 27.38 1.40 -5.82
CA MET A 87 27.76 2.81 -5.76
C MET A 87 28.40 3.32 -7.06
N GLU A 88 29.09 2.47 -7.83
CA GLU A 88 29.58 2.81 -9.17
C GLU A 88 28.42 3.12 -10.13
N VAL A 89 27.37 2.29 -10.11
CA VAL A 89 26.15 2.55 -10.88
C VAL A 89 25.51 3.87 -10.45
N VAL A 90 25.44 4.14 -9.14
CA VAL A 90 24.93 5.40 -8.59
C VAL A 90 25.76 6.61 -9.06
N ARG A 91 27.10 6.50 -9.03
CA ARG A 91 28.02 7.52 -9.55
C ARG A 91 27.79 7.78 -11.04
N GLY A 92 27.62 6.72 -11.84
CA GLY A 92 27.32 6.83 -13.28
C GLY A 92 26.08 7.67 -13.55
N LEU A 93 25.02 7.49 -12.77
CA LEU A 93 23.79 8.29 -12.89
C LEU A 93 24.01 9.78 -12.58
N ALA A 94 24.86 10.09 -11.61
CA ALA A 94 25.18 11.48 -11.28
C ALA A 94 25.97 12.15 -12.42
N VAL A 95 26.94 11.46 -12.99
CA VAL A 95 27.84 11.99 -14.02
C VAL A 95 27.18 12.06 -15.39
N GLU A 96 26.48 11.00 -15.81
CA GLU A 96 25.90 10.89 -17.16
C GLU A 96 24.56 11.63 -17.28
N ASP A 97 23.67 11.51 -16.29
CA ASP A 97 22.33 12.08 -16.36
C ASP A 97 22.24 13.47 -15.72
N GLY A 98 23.29 13.91 -15.02
CA GLY A 98 23.25 15.12 -14.21
C GLY A 98 22.31 15.03 -13.01
N THR A 99 22.02 13.81 -12.52
CA THR A 99 21.16 13.61 -11.35
C THR A 99 21.90 14.01 -10.08
N THR A 100 21.31 14.88 -9.26
CA THR A 100 21.86 15.19 -7.94
C THR A 100 21.51 14.07 -6.96
N ILE A 101 22.52 13.42 -6.37
CA ILE A 101 22.31 12.27 -5.48
C ILE A 101 22.69 12.64 -4.06
N CYS A 102 21.78 12.40 -3.12
CA CYS A 102 22.03 12.51 -1.69
C CYS A 102 21.87 11.13 -1.06
N ALA A 103 22.95 10.60 -0.47
CA ALA A 103 22.96 9.27 0.12
C ALA A 103 23.45 9.30 1.56
N THR A 104 22.82 8.51 2.43
CA THR A 104 23.30 8.21 3.78
C THR A 104 24.07 6.89 3.74
N ILE A 105 25.28 6.83 4.29
CA ILE A 105 26.05 5.58 4.40
C ILE A 105 26.61 5.45 5.82
N HIS A 106 26.29 4.34 6.49
CA HIS A 106 26.74 4.06 7.85
C HIS A 106 28.26 3.77 7.95
N SER A 107 28.81 2.96 7.04
CA SER A 107 30.24 2.60 7.05
C SER A 107 30.72 2.29 5.62
N PRO A 108 31.14 3.31 4.83
CA PRO A 108 31.59 3.08 3.48
C PRO A 108 32.98 2.41 3.48
N SER A 109 33.19 1.47 2.57
CA SER A 109 34.55 1.00 2.25
C SER A 109 35.36 2.15 1.66
N SER A 110 36.69 2.06 1.71
CA SER A 110 37.58 3.06 1.09
C SER A 110 37.26 3.29 -0.40
N ALA A 111 36.97 2.21 -1.13
CA ALA A 111 36.57 2.27 -2.53
C ALA A 111 35.24 2.99 -2.74
N CYS A 112 34.23 2.75 -1.90
CA CYS A 112 32.97 3.48 -1.95
C CYS A 112 33.15 4.96 -1.56
N PHE A 113 33.96 5.24 -0.55
CA PHE A 113 34.18 6.60 -0.06
C PHE A 113 34.86 7.50 -1.10
N ALA A 114 35.76 6.92 -1.91
CA ALA A 114 36.41 7.61 -3.03
C ALA A 114 35.44 8.03 -4.15
N LEU A 115 34.22 7.47 -4.20
CA LEU A 115 33.20 7.82 -5.19
C LEU A 115 32.37 9.04 -4.81
N PHE A 116 32.62 9.70 -3.67
CA PHE A 116 31.86 10.89 -3.27
C PHE A 116 32.48 12.18 -3.79
N ASP A 117 31.65 13.08 -4.33
CA ASP A 117 32.08 14.43 -4.68
C ASP A 117 32.17 15.33 -3.44
N ARG A 118 31.22 15.15 -2.52
CA ARG A 118 31.16 15.86 -1.23
C ARG A 118 30.69 14.91 -0.14
N VAL A 119 31.17 15.13 1.07
CA VAL A 119 30.82 14.38 2.27
C VAL A 119 30.28 15.35 3.31
N MET A 120 29.09 15.06 3.83
CA MET A 120 28.54 15.70 5.02
C MET A 120 28.67 14.75 6.20
N VAL A 121 29.24 15.25 7.28
CA VAL A 121 29.47 14.49 8.50
C VAL A 121 28.59 15.06 9.60
N LEU A 122 27.79 14.18 10.21
CA LEU A 122 26.87 14.54 11.29
C LEU A 122 27.25 13.79 12.57
N ALA A 123 27.20 14.49 13.70
CA ALA A 123 27.35 13.92 15.05
C ALA A 123 26.23 14.43 15.96
N SER A 124 25.41 13.54 16.54
CA SER A 124 24.25 13.91 17.36
C SER A 124 23.34 14.99 16.74
N GLY A 125 23.13 14.93 15.41
CA GLY A 125 22.31 15.89 14.66
C GLY A 125 23.03 17.18 14.26
N TRP A 126 24.28 17.39 14.67
CA TRP A 126 25.07 18.56 14.32
C TRP A 126 26.00 18.31 13.15
N THR A 127 26.12 19.29 12.25
CA THR A 127 27.11 19.25 11.17
C THR A 127 28.50 19.55 11.70
N VAL A 128 29.40 18.58 11.54
CA VAL A 128 30.82 18.66 11.96
C VAL A 128 31.72 19.02 10.78
N TYR A 129 31.37 18.55 9.59
CA TYR A 129 32.11 18.82 8.36
C TYR A 129 31.18 18.72 7.15
N PHE A 130 31.37 19.61 6.17
CA PHE A 130 30.79 19.47 4.84
C PHE A 130 31.77 20.01 3.79
N GLY A 131 32.20 19.15 2.88
CA GLY A 131 33.26 19.48 1.91
C GLY A 131 33.67 18.30 1.05
N ALA A 132 34.74 18.46 0.27
CA ALA A 132 35.31 17.36 -0.52
C ALA A 132 35.91 16.29 0.41
N PRO A 133 35.85 15.00 0.05
CA PRO A 133 36.62 13.97 0.76
C PRO A 133 38.13 14.16 0.51
N GLY A 134 38.97 13.63 1.40
CA GLY A 134 40.43 13.60 1.22
C GLY A 134 41.17 14.54 2.17
N VAL A 135 42.26 15.13 1.68
CA VAL A 135 43.24 15.89 2.49
C VAL A 135 42.58 17.07 3.23
N VAL A 136 41.68 17.80 2.55
CA VAL A 136 40.95 18.92 3.16
C VAL A 136 40.16 18.48 4.39
N ALA A 137 39.53 17.29 4.33
CA ALA A 137 38.77 16.74 5.45
C ALA A 137 39.70 16.30 6.59
N SER A 138 40.81 15.61 6.28
CA SER A 138 41.76 15.15 7.30
C SER A 138 42.46 16.31 8.00
N ASP A 139 42.85 17.34 7.27
CA ASP A 139 43.56 18.50 7.80
C ASP A 139 42.64 19.31 8.72
N TYR A 140 41.40 19.55 8.29
CA TYR A 140 40.40 20.21 9.13
C TYR A 140 40.15 19.44 10.43
N LEU A 141 39.90 18.13 10.35
CA LEU A 141 39.62 17.32 11.53
C LEU A 141 40.82 17.21 12.48
N THR A 142 42.05 17.19 11.95
CA THR A 142 43.26 17.14 12.78
C THR A 142 43.56 18.49 13.44
N HIS A 143 43.57 19.58 12.67
CA HIS A 143 44.03 20.88 13.15
C HIS A 143 42.94 21.70 13.87
N VAL A 144 41.69 21.61 13.43
CA VAL A 144 40.58 22.41 14.00
C VAL A 144 39.81 21.61 15.04
N CYS A 145 39.54 20.33 14.77
CA CYS A 145 38.74 19.48 15.67
C CYS A 145 39.58 18.71 16.70
N GLY A 146 40.92 18.75 16.59
CA GLY A 146 41.84 18.10 17.53
C GLY A 146 41.84 16.57 17.42
N SER A 147 41.59 16.02 16.23
CA SER A 147 41.73 14.58 15.97
C SER A 147 43.19 14.13 15.97
N ARG A 148 43.43 12.83 16.17
CA ARG A 148 44.73 12.21 15.91
C ARG A 148 45.06 12.31 14.42
N PRO A 149 46.31 12.52 14.01
CA PRO A 149 46.66 12.51 12.59
C PRO A 149 46.30 11.17 11.94
N LEU A 150 45.93 11.21 10.66
CA LEU A 150 45.70 10.03 9.85
C LEU A 150 47.04 9.34 9.57
N ASN A 151 47.19 8.07 10.00
CA ASN A 151 48.43 7.34 9.78
C ASN A 151 48.51 6.79 8.35
N HIS A 152 49.74 6.53 7.88
CA HIS A 152 49.95 5.97 6.55
C HIS A 152 49.30 4.59 6.41
N GLY A 153 48.38 4.44 5.45
CA GLY A 153 47.66 3.20 5.18
C GLY A 153 46.34 3.02 5.93
N GLU A 154 45.96 3.96 6.81
CA GLU A 154 44.63 3.95 7.43
C GLU A 154 43.55 4.40 6.43
N ASN A 155 42.37 3.78 6.53
CA ASN A 155 41.21 4.16 5.75
C ASN A 155 40.60 5.47 6.29
N LEU A 156 40.61 6.52 5.47
CA LEU A 156 40.06 7.83 5.83
C LEU A 156 38.62 7.75 6.34
N ALA A 157 37.77 6.93 5.71
CA ALA A 157 36.37 6.81 6.10
C ALA A 157 36.20 6.22 7.52
N GLU A 158 36.94 5.14 7.82
CA GLU A 158 36.93 4.50 9.13
C GLU A 158 37.51 5.43 10.20
N TRP A 159 38.65 6.07 9.91
CA TRP A 159 39.26 7.05 10.80
C TRP A 159 38.31 8.21 11.15
N MET A 160 37.59 8.75 10.15
CA MET A 160 36.60 9.80 10.37
C MET A 160 35.46 9.31 11.27
N MET A 161 34.93 8.11 11.02
CA MET A 161 33.83 7.54 11.81
C MET A 161 34.24 7.20 13.25
N ASP A 162 35.45 6.69 13.45
CA ASP A 162 36.00 6.42 14.78
C ASP A 162 36.15 7.72 15.59
N PHE A 163 36.70 8.77 14.96
CA PHE A 163 36.82 10.08 15.59
C PHE A 163 35.46 10.64 16.02
N LEU A 164 34.45 10.54 15.16
CA LEU A 164 33.10 11.03 15.47
C LEU A 164 32.46 10.23 16.59
N THR A 165 32.58 8.91 16.55
CA THR A 165 32.01 8.02 17.58
C THR A 165 32.64 8.29 18.94
N MET A 166 33.96 8.52 19.01
CA MET A 166 34.64 8.91 20.25
C MET A 166 34.19 10.30 20.72
N SER A 167 34.15 11.27 19.81
CA SER A 167 33.74 12.64 20.13
C SER A 167 32.29 12.73 20.63
N ASP A 168 31.41 11.89 20.09
CA ASP A 168 30.01 11.81 20.51
C ASP A 168 29.87 11.19 21.90
N ARG A 169 30.62 10.12 22.20
CA ARG A 169 30.69 9.51 23.55
C ARG A 169 31.21 10.47 24.61
N GLU A 170 32.12 11.37 24.21
CA GLU A 170 32.69 12.41 25.08
C GLU A 170 31.81 13.67 25.16
N GLY A 171 30.68 13.72 24.45
CA GLY A 171 29.77 14.87 24.45
C GLY A 171 30.33 16.11 23.73
N ARG A 172 31.33 15.96 22.86
CA ARG A 172 31.99 17.07 22.14
C ARG A 172 31.27 17.53 20.87
N SER A 173 30.16 16.90 20.49
CA SER A 173 29.45 17.15 19.23
C SER A 173 29.04 18.62 19.02
N SER A 174 28.56 19.30 20.07
CA SER A 174 28.21 20.74 19.99
C SER A 174 29.44 21.63 19.80
N ALA A 175 30.55 21.33 20.49
CA ALA A 175 31.78 22.12 20.35
C ALA A 175 32.38 21.97 18.94
N LEU A 176 32.31 20.77 18.37
CA LEU A 176 32.72 20.51 16.99
C LEU A 176 31.87 21.28 15.98
N HIS A 177 30.57 21.40 16.22
CA HIS A 177 29.68 22.21 15.40
C HIS A 177 30.05 23.69 15.42
N ASP A 178 30.31 24.24 16.61
CA ASP A 178 30.70 25.65 16.76
C ASP A 178 32.04 25.93 16.05
N SER A 179 32.98 25.00 16.12
CA SER A 179 34.24 25.06 15.37
C SER A 179 34.01 25.04 13.87
N TYR A 180 33.08 24.20 13.38
CA TYR A 180 32.74 24.15 11.96
C TYR A 180 32.11 25.45 11.49
N THR A 181 31.09 25.97 12.19
CA THR A 181 30.39 27.21 11.82
C THR A 181 31.33 28.43 11.75
N LYS A 182 32.41 28.43 12.53
CA LYS A 182 33.44 29.50 12.52
C LYS A 182 34.53 29.27 11.47
N SER A 183 34.63 28.08 10.89
CA SER A 183 35.70 27.73 9.95
C SER A 183 35.52 28.40 8.58
N GLU A 184 36.63 28.57 7.86
CA GLU A 184 36.64 29.06 6.48
C GLU A 184 35.82 28.14 5.56
N LEU A 185 35.85 26.82 5.80
CA LEU A 185 35.09 25.84 5.03
C LEU A 185 33.57 26.05 5.12
N ALA A 186 33.06 26.40 6.29
CA ALA A 186 31.64 26.72 6.45
C ALA A 186 31.28 28.02 5.72
N GLN A 187 32.15 29.04 5.79
CA GLN A 187 31.95 30.30 5.07
C GLN A 187 31.93 30.08 3.55
N GLU A 188 32.86 29.28 3.02
CA GLU A 188 32.91 28.91 1.60
C GLU A 188 31.65 28.15 1.18
N ALA A 189 31.19 27.19 1.99
CA ALA A 189 29.97 26.44 1.71
C ALA A 189 28.73 27.35 1.70
N CYS A 190 28.63 28.29 2.64
CA CYS A 190 27.57 29.30 2.67
C CYS A 190 27.60 30.20 1.43
N GLN A 191 28.78 30.71 1.05
CA GLN A 191 28.93 31.54 -0.16
C GLN A 191 28.54 30.76 -1.43
N GLN A 192 28.91 29.48 -1.54
CA GLN A 192 28.49 28.62 -2.65
C GLN A 192 26.97 28.46 -2.69
N LEU A 193 26.33 28.22 -1.54
CA LEU A 193 24.89 28.09 -1.44
C LEU A 193 24.18 29.39 -1.86
N GLU A 194 24.65 30.55 -1.41
CA GLU A 194 24.12 31.85 -1.80
C GLU A 194 24.23 32.09 -3.31
N ARG A 195 25.36 31.72 -3.93
CA ARG A 195 25.52 31.77 -5.39
C ARG A 195 24.51 30.89 -6.11
N TYR A 196 24.31 29.65 -5.65
CA TYR A 196 23.31 28.75 -6.26
C TYR A 196 21.89 29.26 -6.11
N LEU A 197 21.56 29.85 -4.95
CA LEU A 197 20.25 30.47 -4.71
C LEU A 197 20.02 31.68 -5.62
N ALA A 198 21.03 32.54 -5.79
CA ALA A 198 20.95 33.70 -6.69
C ALA A 198 20.78 33.27 -8.16
N ASP A 199 21.54 32.26 -8.62
CA ASP A 199 21.39 31.71 -9.97
C ASP A 199 20.00 31.10 -10.18
N ALA A 200 19.50 30.31 -9.22
CA ALA A 200 18.16 29.73 -9.28
C ALA A 200 17.05 30.79 -9.34
N GLN A 201 17.18 31.87 -8.55
CA GLN A 201 16.26 33.01 -8.59
C GLN A 201 16.28 33.72 -9.95
N SER A 202 17.46 33.96 -10.51
CA SER A 202 17.61 34.62 -11.82
C SER A 202 16.93 33.82 -12.94
N LYS A 203 17.13 32.49 -12.97
CA LYS A 203 16.48 31.58 -13.91
C LYS A 203 14.96 31.55 -13.73
N ALA A 204 14.48 31.61 -12.49
CA ALA A 204 13.04 31.66 -12.18
C ALA A 204 12.38 33.03 -12.51
N ALA A 205 13.15 34.11 -12.55
CA ALA A 205 12.69 35.42 -12.99
C ALA A 205 12.64 35.49 -14.53
N LEU A 206 13.64 34.95 -15.21
CA LEU A 206 13.68 34.81 -16.68
C LEU A 206 12.50 33.99 -17.23
N SER A 207 12.17 32.86 -16.60
CA SER A 207 11.01 32.06 -17.02
C SER A 207 9.67 32.75 -16.78
N ARG A 208 9.56 33.59 -15.74
CA ARG A 208 8.39 34.44 -15.50
C ARG A 208 8.28 35.59 -16.52
N GLY A 209 9.39 36.23 -16.87
CA GLY A 209 9.44 37.27 -17.91
C GLY A 209 9.09 36.74 -19.30
N ALA A 210 9.49 35.51 -19.63
CA ALA A 210 9.10 34.85 -20.88
C ALA A 210 7.59 34.52 -20.94
N SER A 211 6.97 34.22 -19.79
CA SER A 211 5.51 34.03 -19.69
C SER A 211 4.75 35.36 -19.72
N MET A 212 5.26 36.42 -19.07
CA MET A 212 4.66 37.77 -19.08
C MET A 212 4.77 38.48 -20.44
N ASN A 213 5.71 38.11 -21.31
CA ASN A 213 5.70 38.59 -22.70
C ASN A 213 4.53 38.02 -23.54
N SER A 214 3.73 37.09 -23.02
CA SER A 214 2.44 36.69 -23.63
C SER A 214 1.22 37.39 -23.01
N LEU A 215 1.41 38.16 -21.94
CA LEU A 215 0.37 38.88 -21.20
C LEU A 215 0.97 40.20 -20.66
N ALA A 216 1.35 41.11 -21.57
CA ALA A 216 1.75 42.46 -21.20
C ALA A 216 0.50 43.31 -20.96
N GLY A 217 0.23 43.58 -19.67
CA GLY A 217 -0.73 44.56 -19.18
C GLY A 217 -0.81 44.53 -17.66
N ALA A 218 -0.01 45.39 -17.01
CA ALA A 218 -0.16 45.98 -15.65
C ALA A 218 1.09 45.84 -14.73
N ASP A 219 1.79 46.97 -14.61
CA ASP A 219 2.24 47.68 -13.41
C ASP A 219 3.15 47.02 -12.35
N ALA A 220 4.42 47.44 -12.44
CA ALA A 220 5.23 48.19 -11.46
C ALA A 220 5.38 47.78 -9.97
N ALA A 221 6.67 47.71 -9.60
CA ALA A 221 7.34 48.16 -8.38
C ALA A 221 7.11 47.40 -7.05
N ASP A 222 8.19 46.80 -6.52
CA ASP A 222 8.81 47.27 -5.27
C ASP A 222 10.18 46.62 -5.00
N GLY A 223 11.11 47.41 -4.46
CA GLY A 223 12.48 47.03 -4.16
C GLY A 223 12.62 46.30 -2.82
N VAL A 224 13.62 45.42 -2.70
CA VAL A 224 13.95 44.73 -1.44
C VAL A 224 15.44 44.91 -1.13
N GLY A 225 15.69 45.63 -0.03
CA GLY A 225 16.99 45.73 0.64
C GLY A 225 17.33 44.45 1.41
N GLY A 226 18.63 44.25 1.64
CA GLY A 226 19.20 43.03 2.22
C GLY A 226 18.82 42.77 3.68
N ALA A 227 18.74 41.48 4.02
CA ALA A 227 18.79 40.98 5.38
C ALA A 227 19.35 39.55 5.42
N CYS A 228 20.05 39.28 6.52
CA CYS A 228 21.01 38.22 6.78
C CYS A 228 20.40 36.79 6.86
N CYS A 229 21.19 35.80 6.45
CA CYS A 229 20.90 34.37 6.41
C CYS A 229 20.83 33.73 7.82
N CYS A 230 19.76 33.99 8.59
CA CYS A 230 19.49 33.31 9.86
C CYS A 230 17.99 33.06 10.04
N GLY A 231 17.36 32.28 9.16
CA GLY A 231 15.92 31.99 9.27
C GLY A 231 15.37 31.18 8.09
N LEU A 232 15.58 29.87 8.08
CA LEU A 232 15.06 28.97 7.02
C LEU A 232 13.55 28.66 7.15
N ALA A 233 12.83 29.31 8.07
CA ALA A 233 11.42 29.02 8.38
C ALA A 233 10.47 30.21 8.11
N ASP A 234 10.90 31.24 7.39
CA ASP A 234 10.01 32.33 7.00
C ASP A 234 9.39 32.07 5.62
N GLY A 235 8.06 32.19 5.51
CA GLY A 235 7.29 31.92 4.29
C GLY A 235 7.61 32.84 3.10
N SER A 236 8.35 33.91 3.34
CA SER A 236 8.90 34.83 2.33
C SER A 236 10.23 34.35 1.73
N SER A 237 10.88 33.35 2.35
CA SER A 237 12.16 32.82 1.87
C SER A 237 12.01 32.10 0.52
N PRO A 238 13.05 32.10 -0.33
CA PRO A 238 13.04 31.38 -1.61
C PRO A 238 12.78 29.88 -1.43
N ALA A 239 13.26 29.32 -0.31
CA ALA A 239 13.00 27.95 0.10
C ALA A 239 11.51 27.72 0.42
N GLY A 240 10.85 28.64 1.14
CA GLY A 240 9.41 28.59 1.42
C GLY A 240 8.55 28.67 0.16
N GLN A 241 8.91 29.54 -0.80
CA GLN A 241 8.22 29.64 -2.10
C GLN A 241 8.42 28.39 -2.97
N LEU A 242 9.61 27.78 -2.94
CA LEU A 242 9.89 26.51 -3.59
C LEU A 242 9.06 25.38 -2.95
N LEU A 243 9.01 25.34 -1.61
CA LEU A 243 8.20 24.38 -0.85
C LEU A 243 6.71 24.50 -1.21
N ALA A 244 6.20 25.71 -1.34
CA ALA A 244 4.82 25.97 -1.78
C ALA A 244 4.57 25.43 -3.21
N ARG A 245 5.50 25.64 -4.14
CA ARG A 245 5.39 25.10 -5.51
C ARG A 245 5.47 23.57 -5.56
N VAL A 246 6.39 22.98 -4.80
CA VAL A 246 6.51 21.53 -4.67
C VAL A 246 5.27 20.93 -4.02
N SER A 247 4.67 21.63 -3.04
CA SER A 247 3.43 21.19 -2.38
C SER A 247 2.18 21.28 -3.26
N GLY A 248 2.22 22.05 -4.36
CA GLY A 248 1.12 22.18 -5.32
C GLY A 248 1.15 21.18 -6.48
N SER A 249 2.20 20.37 -6.61
CA SER A 249 2.30 19.30 -7.61
C SER A 249 1.30 18.19 -7.29
N GLU A 250 0.49 17.75 -8.27
CA GLU A 250 -0.34 16.55 -8.08
C GLU A 250 0.56 15.37 -7.68
N GLN A 251 0.23 14.74 -6.55
CA GLN A 251 1.01 13.61 -6.01
C GLN A 251 1.00 12.38 -6.92
N TYR A 252 0.05 12.30 -7.85
CA TYR A 252 -0.19 11.15 -8.72
C TYR A 252 -0.16 11.58 -10.18
N VAL A 253 0.69 10.93 -10.99
CA VAL A 253 0.87 11.24 -12.42
C VAL A 253 -0.25 10.63 -13.28
N THR A 254 -0.79 9.47 -12.88
CA THR A 254 -1.78 8.72 -13.66
C THR A 254 -3.19 8.81 -13.07
N PRO A 255 -4.25 8.81 -13.90
CA PRO A 255 -5.63 8.73 -13.44
C PRO A 255 -5.95 7.43 -12.70
N TRP A 256 -6.94 7.47 -11.80
CA TRP A 256 -7.30 6.33 -10.95
C TRP A 256 -7.64 5.04 -11.72
N TRP A 257 -8.29 5.15 -12.88
CA TRP A 257 -8.73 4.01 -13.69
C TRP A 257 -7.55 3.35 -14.41
N TRP A 258 -6.53 4.15 -14.78
CA TRP A 258 -5.31 3.64 -15.38
C TRP A 258 -4.51 2.85 -14.34
N SER A 259 -4.33 3.43 -13.14
CA SER A 259 -3.66 2.73 -12.05
C SER A 259 -4.40 1.43 -11.67
N LEU A 260 -5.74 1.44 -11.70
CA LEU A 260 -6.55 0.24 -11.48
C LEU A 260 -6.30 -0.84 -12.54
N LYS A 261 -6.29 -0.47 -13.82
CA LYS A 261 -5.99 -1.39 -14.93
C LYS A 261 -4.60 -2.01 -14.78
N VAL A 262 -3.59 -1.20 -14.44
CA VAL A 262 -2.22 -1.67 -14.25
C VAL A 262 -2.13 -2.62 -13.05
N LEU A 263 -2.79 -2.30 -11.93
CA LEU A 263 -2.85 -3.21 -10.78
C LEU A 263 -3.48 -4.55 -11.17
N LEU A 264 -4.62 -4.55 -11.87
CA LEU A 264 -5.27 -5.78 -12.34
C LEU A 264 -4.34 -6.57 -13.28
N GLN A 265 -3.76 -5.93 -14.30
CA GLN A 265 -2.92 -6.61 -15.28
C GLN A 265 -1.69 -7.30 -14.65
N TYR A 266 -1.01 -6.64 -13.71
CA TYR A 266 0.24 -7.16 -13.15
C TYR A 266 0.03 -7.98 -11.88
N ARG A 267 -0.86 -7.55 -10.97
CA ARG A 267 -1.04 -8.21 -9.68
C ARG A 267 -2.01 -9.37 -9.72
N THR A 268 -3.14 -9.27 -10.42
CA THR A 268 -4.10 -10.39 -10.54
C THR A 268 -3.43 -11.62 -11.13
N VAL A 269 -2.65 -11.44 -12.20
CA VAL A 269 -1.90 -12.54 -12.83
C VAL A 269 -0.94 -13.18 -11.84
N ARG A 270 -0.21 -12.38 -11.05
CA ARG A 270 0.71 -12.90 -10.01
C ARG A 270 -0.05 -13.63 -8.90
N ASN A 271 -1.17 -13.07 -8.45
CA ASN A 271 -2.00 -13.65 -7.39
C ASN A 271 -2.55 -15.02 -7.82
N TYR A 272 -3.06 -15.13 -9.05
CA TYR A 272 -3.68 -16.37 -9.54
C TYR A 272 -2.65 -17.47 -9.85
N GLN A 273 -1.38 -17.11 -10.05
CA GLN A 273 -0.27 -18.06 -10.14
C GLN A 273 0.13 -18.65 -8.77
N SER A 274 -0.33 -18.06 -7.67
CA SER A 274 -0.03 -18.54 -6.32
C SER A 274 -1.13 -19.48 -5.83
N MET A 275 -0.79 -20.76 -5.63
CA MET A 275 -1.72 -21.72 -5.02
C MET A 275 -2.09 -21.33 -3.57
N GLU A 276 -1.17 -20.68 -2.86
CA GLU A 276 -1.41 -20.16 -1.50
C GLU A 276 -2.52 -19.09 -1.49
N TYR A 277 -2.64 -18.32 -2.58
CA TYR A 277 -3.71 -17.33 -2.73
C TYR A 277 -5.00 -17.94 -3.27
N LEU A 278 -4.89 -18.74 -4.34
CA LEU A 278 -6.02 -19.26 -5.08
C LEU A 278 -6.74 -20.41 -4.36
N GLY A 279 -5.98 -21.30 -3.72
CA GLY A 279 -6.50 -22.51 -3.07
C GLY A 279 -7.63 -22.22 -2.09
N PRO A 280 -7.43 -21.38 -1.06
CA PRO A 280 -8.47 -21.05 -0.09
C PRO A 280 -9.67 -20.31 -0.67
N ARG A 281 -9.60 -19.75 -1.89
CA ARG A 281 -10.70 -19.01 -2.53
C ARG A 281 -11.54 -19.88 -3.46
N LEU A 282 -10.98 -20.99 -3.95
CA LEU A 282 -11.66 -21.95 -4.83
C LEU A 282 -12.19 -23.16 -4.06
N PHE A 283 -11.34 -23.79 -3.24
CA PHE A 283 -11.64 -25.11 -2.66
C PHE A 283 -12.64 -25.05 -1.51
N ASP A 284 -12.58 -23.99 -0.69
CA ASP A 284 -13.47 -23.80 0.46
C ASP A 284 -14.95 -23.85 0.06
N LYS A 285 -15.33 -23.12 -0.99
CA LYS A 285 -16.70 -23.03 -1.48
C LYS A 285 -17.20 -24.32 -2.11
N ILE A 286 -16.33 -25.00 -2.87
CA ILE A 286 -16.69 -26.27 -3.53
C ILE A 286 -16.89 -27.35 -2.49
N ILE A 287 -15.96 -27.49 -1.53
CA ILE A 287 -16.08 -28.48 -0.44
C ILE A 287 -17.33 -28.18 0.38
N PHE A 288 -17.55 -26.92 0.76
CA PHE A 288 -18.73 -26.51 1.50
C PHE A 288 -20.03 -26.85 0.75
N ALA A 289 -20.09 -26.55 -0.55
CA ALA A 289 -21.25 -26.87 -1.38
C ALA A 289 -21.51 -28.38 -1.49
N LEU A 290 -20.47 -29.19 -1.65
CA LEU A 290 -20.59 -30.65 -1.71
C LEU A 290 -21.07 -31.24 -0.38
N VAL A 291 -20.56 -30.73 0.75
CA VAL A 291 -20.99 -31.16 2.10
C VAL A 291 -22.45 -30.78 2.34
N ILE A 292 -22.84 -29.54 2.02
CA ILE A 292 -24.24 -29.13 2.15
C ILE A 292 -25.14 -29.97 1.26
N MET A 293 -24.76 -30.16 -0.01
CA MET A 293 -25.54 -30.93 -0.96
C MET A 293 -25.73 -32.38 -0.49
N SER A 294 -24.70 -33.02 0.06
CA SER A 294 -24.79 -34.39 0.55
C SER A 294 -25.62 -34.53 1.83
N LEU A 295 -25.55 -33.55 2.74
CA LEU A 295 -26.31 -33.56 3.99
C LEU A 295 -27.81 -33.28 3.78
N TYR A 296 -28.16 -32.46 2.78
CA TYR A 296 -29.54 -32.03 2.52
C TYR A 296 -30.10 -32.57 1.19
N PHE A 297 -29.52 -33.66 0.68
CA PHE A 297 -29.83 -34.18 -0.65
C PHE A 297 -31.34 -34.46 -0.84
N GLY A 298 -31.95 -33.81 -1.83
CA GLY A 298 -33.38 -33.99 -2.17
C GLY A 298 -34.40 -33.54 -1.11
N ILE A 299 -33.99 -32.79 -0.08
CA ILE A 299 -34.92 -32.32 0.98
C ILE A 299 -35.72 -31.09 0.52
N GLY A 300 -35.19 -30.29 -0.41
CA GLY A 300 -35.71 -28.97 -0.77
C GLY A 300 -37.11 -28.93 -1.38
N ASP A 301 -37.59 -30.05 -1.91
CA ASP A 301 -38.94 -30.21 -2.46
C ASP A 301 -39.94 -30.85 -1.47
N ASN A 302 -39.43 -31.37 -0.35
CA ASN A 302 -40.22 -32.17 0.57
C ASN A 302 -40.71 -31.33 1.75
N PHE A 303 -41.82 -30.61 1.56
CA PHE A 303 -42.44 -29.70 2.54
C PHE A 303 -43.15 -30.41 3.73
N LYS A 304 -42.71 -31.60 4.12
CA LYS A 304 -43.14 -32.21 5.39
C LYS A 304 -42.69 -31.36 6.57
N SER A 305 -43.51 -31.28 7.62
CA SER A 305 -43.24 -30.47 8.82
C SER A 305 -41.89 -30.76 9.49
N GLU A 306 -41.35 -31.97 9.32
CA GLU A 306 -40.04 -32.39 9.83
C GLU A 306 -38.85 -31.77 9.07
N ASN A 307 -39.02 -31.51 7.77
CA ASN A 307 -37.96 -31.02 6.89
C ASN A 307 -37.87 -29.50 6.84
N ILE A 308 -38.94 -28.81 7.23
CA ILE A 308 -39.05 -27.35 7.17
C ILE A 308 -37.98 -26.65 8.05
N PRO A 309 -37.75 -27.07 9.31
CA PRO A 309 -36.63 -26.55 10.10
C PRO A 309 -35.27 -26.78 9.44
N SER A 310 -35.07 -27.96 8.84
CA SER A 310 -33.83 -28.33 8.14
C SER A 310 -33.59 -27.42 6.92
N MET A 311 -34.62 -27.10 6.14
CA MET A 311 -34.53 -26.15 5.03
C MET A 311 -34.22 -24.72 5.51
N ALA A 312 -34.83 -24.26 6.61
CA ALA A 312 -34.51 -22.96 7.19
C ALA A 312 -33.06 -22.89 7.71
N ALA A 313 -32.60 -23.97 8.35
CA ALA A 313 -31.21 -24.14 8.79
C ALA A 313 -30.24 -24.14 7.60
N LEU A 314 -30.59 -24.80 6.49
CA LEU A 314 -29.81 -24.77 5.26
C LEU A 314 -29.64 -23.35 4.71
N MET A 315 -30.72 -22.55 4.65
CA MET A 315 -30.62 -21.14 4.23
C MET A 315 -29.68 -20.36 5.14
N TYR A 316 -29.77 -20.59 6.45
CA TYR A 316 -28.87 -19.99 7.43
C TYR A 316 -27.41 -20.41 7.21
N LEU A 317 -27.14 -21.69 6.96
CA LEU A 317 -25.80 -22.19 6.63
C LEU A 317 -25.25 -21.52 5.36
N CYS A 318 -26.08 -21.33 4.33
CA CYS A 318 -25.65 -20.64 3.11
C CYS A 318 -25.27 -19.17 3.36
N VAL A 319 -26.01 -18.48 4.23
CA VAL A 319 -25.74 -17.08 4.61
C VAL A 319 -24.56 -16.95 5.57
N ALA A 320 -24.28 -17.98 6.36
CA ALA A 320 -23.19 -17.99 7.33
C ALA A 320 -21.79 -18.18 6.73
N GLN A 321 -21.67 -18.41 5.42
CA GLN A 321 -20.37 -18.58 4.74
C GLN A 321 -19.31 -17.51 5.04
N PRO A 322 -19.63 -16.19 5.10
CA PRO A 322 -18.69 -15.17 5.55
C PRO A 322 -17.98 -15.51 6.85
N ALA A 323 -18.70 -16.01 7.85
CA ALA A 323 -18.16 -16.26 9.18
C ALA A 323 -17.05 -17.33 9.19
N TRP A 324 -17.10 -18.28 8.25
CA TRP A 324 -16.12 -19.36 8.16
C TRP A 324 -15.03 -19.10 7.13
N GLY A 325 -15.31 -18.32 6.08
CA GLY A 325 -14.37 -18.07 4.99
C GLY A 325 -13.61 -16.75 5.08
N ALA A 326 -14.18 -15.70 5.69
CA ALA A 326 -13.65 -14.33 5.58
C ALA A 326 -12.25 -14.17 6.20
N VAL A 327 -11.88 -14.99 7.19
CA VAL A 327 -10.56 -14.97 7.82
C VAL A 327 -9.44 -15.25 6.81
N ALA A 328 -9.68 -16.11 5.81
CA ALA A 328 -8.70 -16.45 4.79
C ALA A 328 -8.27 -15.24 3.93
N TYR A 329 -9.03 -14.14 3.96
CA TYR A 329 -8.75 -12.92 3.21
C TYR A 329 -7.89 -11.93 4.01
N VAL A 330 -7.86 -12.01 5.35
CA VAL A 330 -7.10 -11.11 6.23
C VAL A 330 -5.61 -10.99 5.84
N PRO A 331 -4.88 -12.09 5.55
CA PRO A 331 -3.47 -12.01 5.19
C PRO A 331 -3.19 -11.16 3.94
N ALA A 332 -4.16 -11.05 3.00
CA ALA A 332 -3.93 -10.38 1.72
C ALA A 332 -3.72 -8.85 1.84
N ILE A 333 -4.17 -8.22 2.93
CA ILE A 333 -3.85 -6.81 3.25
C ILE A 333 -2.72 -6.75 4.28
N MET A 334 -2.73 -7.61 5.29
CA MET A 334 -1.72 -7.61 6.36
C MET A 334 -0.30 -7.83 5.83
N LEU A 335 -0.10 -8.86 5.01
CA LEU A 335 1.22 -9.23 4.50
C LEU A 335 1.75 -8.25 3.46
N GLU A 336 0.86 -7.59 2.71
CA GLU A 336 1.23 -6.59 1.71
C GLU A 336 1.33 -5.16 2.28
N ARG A 337 1.03 -4.95 3.57
CA ARG A 337 0.93 -3.62 4.19
C ARG A 337 2.19 -2.79 3.98
N GLY A 338 3.38 -3.36 4.20
CA GLY A 338 4.64 -2.64 4.02
C GLY A 338 4.87 -2.20 2.58
N LEU A 339 4.53 -3.07 1.61
CA LEU A 339 4.59 -2.72 0.19
C LEU A 339 3.59 -1.62 -0.16
N TYR A 340 2.35 -1.73 0.33
CA TYR A 340 1.30 -0.73 0.12
C TYR A 340 1.71 0.65 0.66
N VAL A 341 2.24 0.72 1.88
CA VAL A 341 2.70 1.98 2.49
C VAL A 341 3.82 2.61 1.65
N ARG A 342 4.80 1.81 1.23
CA ARG A 342 5.90 2.28 0.38
C ARG A 342 5.41 2.83 -0.96
N GLU A 343 4.62 2.06 -1.70
CA GLU A 343 4.11 2.48 -3.01
C GLU A 343 3.18 3.69 -2.92
N ARG A 344 2.42 3.82 -1.82
CA ARG A 344 1.58 5.00 -1.57
C ARG A 344 2.42 6.25 -1.31
N HIS A 345 3.49 6.14 -0.52
CA HIS A 345 4.42 7.25 -0.29
C HIS A 345 5.17 7.64 -1.57
N ASP A 346 5.48 6.68 -2.42
CA ASP A 346 6.12 6.90 -3.73
C ASP A 346 5.15 7.47 -4.79
N GLY A 347 3.86 7.62 -4.46
CA GLY A 347 2.86 8.22 -5.33
C GLY A 347 2.39 7.33 -6.48
N LEU A 348 2.45 5.99 -6.36
CA LEU A 348 2.08 5.08 -7.45
C LEU A 348 0.57 5.02 -7.70
N TYR A 349 -0.24 5.00 -6.65
CA TYR A 349 -1.70 4.90 -6.75
C TYR A 349 -2.41 5.41 -5.48
N ARG A 350 -3.70 5.70 -5.62
CA ARG A 350 -4.56 6.20 -4.54
C ARG A 350 -5.06 5.04 -3.66
N PRO A 351 -5.35 5.28 -2.36
CA PRO A 351 -5.94 4.25 -1.48
C PRO A 351 -7.23 3.63 -2.04
N LEU A 352 -8.09 4.46 -2.62
CA LEU A 352 -9.33 3.99 -3.24
C LEU A 352 -9.06 3.04 -4.42
N THR A 353 -8.08 3.35 -5.26
CA THR A 353 -7.69 2.50 -6.39
C THR A 353 -7.19 1.13 -5.92
N TYR A 354 -6.41 1.09 -4.83
CA TYR A 354 -5.95 -0.15 -4.25
C TYR A 354 -7.11 -1.00 -3.68
N LEU A 355 -8.04 -0.38 -2.97
CA LEU A 355 -9.23 -1.06 -2.47
C LEU A 355 -10.09 -1.62 -3.61
N MET A 356 -10.33 -0.82 -4.65
CA MET A 356 -11.09 -1.25 -5.84
C MET A 356 -10.40 -2.39 -6.58
N PHE A 357 -9.07 -2.36 -6.69
CA PHE A 357 -8.30 -3.48 -7.22
C PHE A 357 -8.56 -4.76 -6.40
N LYS A 358 -8.41 -4.69 -5.07
CA LYS A 358 -8.66 -5.84 -4.19
C LYS A 358 -10.10 -6.35 -4.31
N MET A 359 -11.08 -5.44 -4.41
CA MET A 359 -12.48 -5.82 -4.60
C MET A 359 -12.71 -6.53 -5.93
N LEU A 360 -12.23 -5.97 -7.03
CA LEU A 360 -12.41 -6.57 -8.36
C LEU A 360 -11.72 -7.93 -8.48
N ASP A 361 -10.52 -8.07 -7.90
CA ASP A 361 -9.76 -9.33 -7.92
C ASP A 361 -10.48 -10.47 -7.19
N GLU A 362 -11.19 -10.14 -6.11
CA GLU A 362 -11.99 -11.11 -5.34
C GLU A 362 -13.35 -11.36 -5.98
N LEU A 363 -14.00 -10.31 -6.50
CA LEU A 363 -15.32 -10.41 -7.13
C LEU A 363 -15.27 -11.32 -8.36
N SER A 364 -14.21 -11.24 -9.17
CA SER A 364 -14.04 -12.09 -10.36
C SER A 364 -13.91 -13.57 -10.00
N LEU A 365 -13.15 -13.92 -8.96
CA LEU A 365 -13.05 -15.31 -8.48
C LEU A 365 -14.37 -15.79 -7.87
N ASN A 366 -14.96 -14.96 -6.99
CA ASN A 366 -16.20 -15.30 -6.30
C ASN A 366 -17.38 -15.42 -7.26
N PHE A 367 -17.39 -14.71 -8.39
CA PHE A 367 -18.42 -14.83 -9.42
C PHE A 367 -18.42 -16.25 -10.02
N ALA A 368 -17.27 -16.71 -10.54
CA ALA A 368 -17.17 -18.00 -11.22
C ALA A 368 -17.38 -19.18 -10.26
N VAL A 369 -16.71 -19.17 -9.11
CA VAL A 369 -16.83 -20.25 -8.12
C VAL A 369 -18.17 -20.20 -7.40
N GLY A 370 -18.67 -18.99 -7.10
CA GLY A 370 -19.98 -18.80 -6.48
C GLY A 370 -21.09 -19.36 -7.34
N LEU A 371 -21.05 -19.16 -8.66
CA LEU A 371 -22.05 -19.72 -9.57
C LEU A 371 -22.04 -21.25 -9.55
N GLY A 372 -20.86 -21.88 -9.63
CA GLY A 372 -20.76 -23.34 -9.59
C GLY A 372 -21.16 -23.94 -8.23
N SER A 373 -20.64 -23.40 -7.13
CA SER A 373 -20.92 -23.88 -5.77
C SER A 373 -22.39 -23.72 -5.36
N THR A 374 -23.01 -22.58 -5.67
CA THR A 374 -24.44 -22.38 -5.40
C THR A 374 -25.32 -23.22 -6.30
N ALA A 375 -24.94 -23.50 -7.55
CA ALA A 375 -25.67 -24.43 -8.43
C ALA A 375 -25.66 -25.86 -7.87
N ILE A 376 -24.52 -26.33 -7.34
CA ILE A 376 -24.43 -27.64 -6.67
C ILE A 376 -25.43 -27.73 -5.51
N ILE A 377 -25.48 -26.71 -4.65
CA ILE A 377 -26.42 -26.68 -3.52
C ILE A 377 -27.86 -26.63 -4.04
N PHE A 378 -28.16 -25.68 -4.92
CA PHE A 378 -29.53 -25.39 -5.36
C PHE A 378 -30.18 -26.58 -6.05
N TYR A 379 -29.50 -27.16 -7.04
CA TYR A 379 -30.03 -28.30 -7.79
C TYR A 379 -29.87 -29.63 -7.05
N GLY A 380 -28.78 -29.82 -6.29
CA GLY A 380 -28.56 -31.05 -5.53
C GLY A 380 -29.53 -31.23 -4.36
N VAL A 381 -29.88 -30.14 -3.67
CA VAL A 381 -30.90 -30.16 -2.61
C VAL A 381 -32.33 -30.12 -3.18
N GLN A 382 -32.48 -29.71 -4.44
CA GLN A 382 -33.79 -29.49 -5.11
C GLN A 382 -34.58 -28.32 -4.51
N LEU A 383 -33.93 -27.17 -4.35
CA LEU A 383 -34.58 -25.94 -3.90
C LEU A 383 -35.61 -25.43 -4.94
N ARG A 384 -36.66 -24.75 -4.47
CA ARG A 384 -37.84 -24.39 -5.27
C ARG A 384 -37.92 -22.91 -5.65
N GLY A 385 -37.06 -22.05 -5.10
CA GLY A 385 -37.01 -20.63 -5.41
C GLY A 385 -36.40 -20.27 -6.76
N GLU A 386 -36.10 -18.99 -6.97
CA GLU A 386 -35.33 -18.55 -8.14
C GLU A 386 -33.82 -18.76 -7.91
N PHE A 387 -33.17 -19.52 -8.79
CA PHE A 387 -31.73 -19.77 -8.71
C PHE A 387 -30.90 -18.48 -8.82
N VAL A 388 -31.26 -17.58 -9.74
CA VAL A 388 -30.53 -16.31 -9.95
C VAL A 388 -30.52 -15.48 -8.68
N TYR A 389 -31.66 -15.38 -8.00
CA TYR A 389 -31.77 -14.70 -6.72
C TYR A 389 -30.92 -15.38 -5.64
N PHE A 390 -31.01 -16.71 -5.53
CA PHE A 390 -30.23 -17.49 -4.55
C PHE A 390 -28.72 -17.26 -4.73
N TRP A 391 -28.22 -17.38 -5.96
CA TRP A 391 -26.83 -17.13 -6.29
C TRP A 391 -26.41 -15.69 -6.00
N LEU A 392 -27.18 -14.70 -6.46
CA LEU A 392 -26.86 -13.29 -6.29
C LEU A 392 -26.82 -12.90 -4.81
N ASN A 393 -27.78 -13.37 -4.01
CA ASN A 393 -27.81 -13.14 -2.57
C ASN A 393 -26.58 -13.75 -1.87
N CYS A 394 -26.27 -15.03 -2.12
CA CYS A 394 -25.07 -15.68 -1.57
C CYS A 394 -23.77 -14.96 -1.98
N MET A 395 -23.70 -14.51 -3.24
CA MET A 395 -22.55 -13.79 -3.78
C MET A 395 -22.36 -12.41 -3.14
N CYS A 396 -23.44 -11.62 -3.00
CA CYS A 396 -23.40 -10.32 -2.34
C CYS A 396 -23.04 -10.46 -0.84
N THR A 397 -23.59 -11.45 -0.16
CA THR A 397 -23.31 -11.73 1.26
C THR A 397 -21.86 -12.14 1.48
N LEU A 398 -21.33 -13.02 0.64
CA LEU A 398 -19.91 -13.37 0.67
C LEU A 398 -19.01 -12.16 0.42
N SER A 399 -19.34 -11.34 -0.58
CA SER A 399 -18.55 -10.15 -0.94
C SER A 399 -18.51 -9.14 0.20
N ASN A 400 -19.62 -8.95 0.91
CA ASN A 400 -19.66 -8.18 2.16
C ASN A 400 -18.74 -8.78 3.23
N GLY A 401 -18.76 -10.09 3.41
CA GLY A 401 -17.86 -10.80 4.33
C GLY A 401 -16.37 -10.55 4.08
N VAL A 402 -15.96 -10.66 2.82
CA VAL A 402 -14.58 -10.37 2.39
C VAL A 402 -14.20 -8.92 2.68
N LEU A 403 -15.12 -7.99 2.42
CA LEU A 403 -14.90 -6.58 2.65
C LEU A 403 -14.82 -6.22 4.15
N ILE A 404 -15.62 -6.86 5.00
CA ILE A 404 -15.49 -6.77 6.47
C ILE A 404 -14.10 -7.26 6.90
N ALA A 405 -13.63 -8.40 6.38
CA ALA A 405 -12.29 -8.90 6.70
C ALA A 405 -11.18 -7.92 6.27
N TYR A 406 -11.32 -7.28 5.11
CA TYR A 406 -10.38 -6.24 4.67
C TYR A 406 -10.43 -4.96 5.48
N MET A 407 -11.62 -4.51 5.85
CA MET A 407 -11.79 -3.38 6.75
C MET A 407 -11.11 -3.67 8.09
N MET A 408 -11.38 -4.83 8.69
CA MET A 408 -10.76 -5.25 9.94
C MET A 408 -9.25 -5.41 9.81
N ALA A 409 -8.76 -6.01 8.73
CA ALA A 409 -7.32 -6.07 8.45
C ALA A 409 -6.72 -4.66 8.34
N ALA A 410 -7.39 -3.69 7.72
CA ALA A 410 -6.88 -2.32 7.69
C ALA A 410 -6.80 -1.68 9.10
N PHE A 411 -7.79 -1.92 9.96
CA PHE A 411 -7.83 -1.40 11.34
C PHE A 411 -6.89 -2.10 12.33
N CYS A 412 -6.67 -3.41 12.18
CA CYS A 412 -5.89 -4.17 13.15
C CYS A 412 -4.37 -3.94 13.00
N PRO A 413 -3.60 -3.87 14.10
CA PRO A 413 -2.16 -3.64 14.04
C PRO A 413 -1.41 -4.86 13.50
N ASN A 414 -1.81 -6.06 13.92
CA ASN A 414 -1.12 -7.32 13.62
C ASN A 414 -2.11 -8.41 13.16
N LEU A 415 -1.56 -9.46 12.55
CA LEU A 415 -2.32 -10.59 12.02
C LEU A 415 -3.12 -11.33 13.11
N ASP A 416 -2.52 -11.52 14.29
CA ASP A 416 -3.16 -12.25 15.40
C ASP A 416 -4.41 -11.53 15.90
N VAL A 417 -4.34 -10.20 16.03
CA VAL A 417 -5.48 -9.37 16.43
C VAL A 417 -6.60 -9.44 15.39
N ALA A 418 -6.24 -9.40 14.10
CA ALA A 418 -7.23 -9.49 13.02
C ALA A 418 -7.90 -10.89 12.97
N ASN A 419 -7.12 -11.96 13.16
CA ASN A 419 -7.63 -13.33 13.18
C ASN A 419 -8.53 -13.61 14.40
N ALA A 420 -8.35 -12.89 15.51
CA ALA A 420 -9.29 -12.92 16.63
C ALA A 420 -10.54 -12.06 16.35
N ALA A 421 -10.37 -10.84 15.86
CA ALA A 421 -11.45 -9.87 15.76
C ALA A 421 -12.47 -10.18 14.65
N VAL A 422 -12.03 -10.68 13.49
CA VAL A 422 -12.92 -10.96 12.34
C VAL A 422 -13.95 -12.05 12.68
N PRO A 423 -13.56 -13.24 13.17
CA PRO A 423 -14.53 -14.26 13.59
C PRO A 423 -15.45 -13.79 14.70
N THR A 424 -14.94 -13.02 15.67
CA THR A 424 -15.78 -12.51 16.77
C THR A 424 -16.88 -11.60 16.24
N LEU A 425 -16.56 -10.65 15.34
CA LEU A 425 -17.56 -9.77 14.74
C LEU A 425 -18.59 -10.57 13.94
N LEU A 426 -18.14 -11.52 13.11
CA LEU A 426 -19.02 -12.33 12.27
C LEU A 426 -19.87 -13.31 13.11
N ALA A 427 -19.36 -13.82 14.23
CA ALA A 427 -20.12 -14.65 15.16
C ALA A 427 -21.24 -13.86 15.85
N VAL A 428 -20.97 -12.60 16.23
CA VAL A 428 -22.01 -11.71 16.78
C VAL A 428 -23.11 -11.46 15.74
N MET A 429 -22.74 -11.23 14.47
CA MET A 429 -23.71 -11.10 13.37
C MET A 429 -24.54 -12.38 13.20
N LEU A 430 -23.91 -13.56 13.26
CA LEU A 430 -24.62 -14.84 13.16
C LEU A 430 -25.71 -15.01 14.22
N PHE A 431 -25.42 -14.69 15.49
CA PHE A 431 -26.42 -14.79 16.57
C PHE A 431 -27.62 -13.86 16.38
N LEU A 432 -27.46 -12.75 15.65
CA LEU A 432 -28.48 -11.69 15.48
C LEU A 432 -29.20 -11.74 14.13
N SER A 433 -28.85 -12.69 13.28
CA SER A 433 -29.43 -12.92 11.94
C SER A 433 -30.93 -13.25 11.92
N GLY A 434 -31.52 -13.62 13.06
CA GLY A 434 -32.96 -13.90 13.17
C GLY A 434 -33.38 -15.37 13.03
N PHE A 435 -32.44 -16.27 12.68
CA PHE A 435 -32.69 -17.71 12.63
C PHE A 435 -32.57 -18.39 14.00
N LEU A 436 -31.39 -18.29 14.65
CA LEU A 436 -31.12 -18.94 15.94
C LEU A 436 -32.01 -18.39 17.06
N ILE A 437 -32.19 -17.08 17.07
CA ILE A 437 -33.07 -16.35 17.99
C ILE A 437 -33.96 -15.49 17.13
N ARG A 438 -35.28 -15.64 17.28
CA ARG A 438 -36.25 -14.81 16.54
C ARG A 438 -36.11 -13.35 16.95
N ILE A 439 -36.18 -12.44 15.98
CA ILE A 439 -35.91 -11.01 16.18
C ILE A 439 -36.77 -10.40 17.31
N GLU A 440 -38.03 -10.81 17.42
CA GLU A 440 -38.95 -10.33 18.45
C GLU A 440 -38.55 -10.76 19.86
N SER A 441 -37.93 -11.94 19.99
CA SER A 441 -37.44 -12.49 21.25
C SER A 441 -36.06 -11.96 21.66
N ILE A 442 -35.36 -11.23 20.76
CA ILE A 442 -34.08 -10.61 21.10
C ILE A 442 -34.34 -9.49 22.12
N PRO A 443 -33.57 -9.45 23.23
CA PRO A 443 -33.70 -8.39 24.23
C PRO A 443 -33.57 -6.99 23.62
N VAL A 444 -34.37 -6.04 24.13
CA VAL A 444 -34.51 -4.70 23.54
C VAL A 444 -33.16 -3.98 23.36
N TYR A 445 -32.22 -4.20 24.28
CA TYR A 445 -30.87 -3.60 24.22
C TYR A 445 -29.97 -4.13 23.11
N TRP A 446 -30.25 -5.31 22.54
CA TRP A 446 -29.54 -5.86 21.37
C TRP A 446 -30.29 -5.61 20.05
N ARG A 447 -31.58 -5.25 20.11
CA ARG A 447 -32.46 -5.18 18.94
C ARG A 447 -31.98 -4.20 17.88
N TRP A 448 -31.36 -3.08 18.27
CA TRP A 448 -30.83 -2.10 17.32
C TRP A 448 -29.74 -2.69 16.41
N LEU A 449 -28.89 -3.60 16.94
CA LEU A 449 -27.79 -4.21 16.20
C LEU A 449 -28.30 -5.16 15.11
N THR A 450 -29.49 -5.74 15.29
CA THR A 450 -30.15 -6.57 14.27
C THR A 450 -30.50 -5.79 13.00
N TYR A 451 -30.58 -4.45 13.05
CA TYR A 451 -30.80 -3.63 11.85
C TYR A 451 -29.50 -3.31 11.12
N ALA A 452 -28.36 -3.38 11.82
CA ALA A 452 -27.02 -3.20 11.27
C ALA A 452 -26.38 -4.54 10.84
N ASP A 453 -27.04 -5.66 11.07
CA ASP A 453 -26.59 -6.98 10.67
C ASP A 453 -27.05 -7.31 9.24
N LEU A 454 -26.08 -7.48 8.33
CA LEU A 454 -26.35 -7.84 6.94
C LEU A 454 -26.86 -9.28 6.79
N LEU A 455 -26.47 -10.19 7.69
CA LEU A 455 -26.81 -11.61 7.59
C LEU A 455 -28.31 -11.82 7.79
N ARG A 456 -28.95 -10.97 8.61
CA ARG A 456 -30.40 -10.90 8.73
C ARG A 456 -31.08 -10.75 7.38
N TYR A 457 -30.80 -9.65 6.67
CA TYR A 457 -31.49 -9.34 5.41
C TYR A 457 -31.21 -10.41 4.34
N SER A 458 -29.97 -10.90 4.28
CA SER A 458 -29.60 -12.01 3.40
C SER A 458 -30.38 -13.29 3.70
N TRP A 459 -30.57 -13.65 4.97
CA TRP A 459 -31.30 -14.86 5.34
C TRP A 459 -32.81 -14.72 5.09
N GLN A 460 -33.39 -13.57 5.43
CA GLN A 460 -34.79 -13.25 5.16
C GLN A 460 -35.10 -13.33 3.66
N GLY A 461 -34.21 -12.79 2.83
CA GLY A 461 -34.30 -12.89 1.38
C GLY A 461 -34.35 -14.33 0.85
N LEU A 462 -33.46 -15.21 1.35
CA LEU A 462 -33.47 -16.64 0.97
C LEU A 462 -34.74 -17.37 1.44
N MET A 463 -35.21 -17.06 2.64
CA MET A 463 -36.45 -17.64 3.19
C MET A 463 -37.66 -17.30 2.32
N VAL A 464 -37.81 -16.03 1.96
CA VAL A 464 -38.88 -15.60 1.04
C VAL A 464 -38.71 -16.28 -0.32
N ASN A 465 -37.49 -16.34 -0.86
CA ASN A 465 -37.25 -16.98 -2.15
C ASN A 465 -37.63 -18.48 -2.17
N GLN A 466 -37.40 -19.22 -1.07
CA GLN A 466 -37.72 -20.65 -1.00
C GLN A 466 -39.20 -20.92 -0.71
N PHE A 467 -39.84 -20.14 0.16
CA PHE A 467 -41.17 -20.49 0.70
C PHE A 467 -42.33 -19.65 0.19
N GLN A 468 -42.10 -18.51 -0.47
CA GLN A 468 -43.18 -17.58 -0.88
C GLN A 468 -44.24 -18.22 -1.79
N GLN A 469 -43.83 -19.15 -2.66
CA GLN A 469 -44.73 -19.85 -3.58
C GLN A 469 -45.30 -21.16 -3.01
N HIS A 470 -44.93 -21.52 -1.78
CA HIS A 470 -45.25 -22.80 -1.15
C HIS A 470 -45.93 -22.59 0.21
N PRO A 471 -47.19 -22.12 0.24
CA PRO A 471 -47.91 -21.84 1.48
C PRO A 471 -48.18 -23.09 2.33
N GLN A 472 -48.04 -24.30 1.75
CA GLN A 472 -48.17 -25.58 2.47
C GLN A 472 -47.01 -25.86 3.44
N ALA A 473 -45.93 -25.06 3.38
CA ALA A 473 -44.80 -25.17 4.27
C ALA A 473 -45.13 -24.60 5.67
N GLU A 474 -45.66 -25.44 6.54
CA GLU A 474 -46.04 -25.06 7.91
C GLU A 474 -45.08 -25.61 8.97
N LEU A 475 -44.67 -24.74 9.89
CA LEU A 475 -43.93 -25.08 11.10
C LEU A 475 -44.81 -24.84 12.32
N ALA A 476 -44.98 -25.86 13.16
CA ALA A 476 -45.84 -25.79 14.35
C ALA A 476 -47.29 -25.31 14.08
N GLY A 477 -47.84 -25.67 12.91
CA GLY A 477 -49.20 -25.28 12.50
C GLY A 477 -49.35 -23.83 12.02
N THR A 478 -48.24 -23.13 11.81
CA THR A 478 -48.20 -21.79 11.21
C THR A 478 -47.36 -21.80 9.94
N PRO A 479 -47.74 -21.08 8.86
CA PRO A 479 -46.88 -20.91 7.70
C PRO A 479 -45.50 -20.39 8.12
N ILE A 480 -44.42 -20.98 7.62
CA ILE A 480 -43.07 -20.65 8.10
C ILE A 480 -42.72 -19.15 7.96
N LEU A 481 -43.20 -18.50 6.90
CA LEU A 481 -42.98 -17.06 6.71
C LEU A 481 -43.69 -16.22 7.76
N GLU A 482 -44.85 -16.66 8.25
CA GLU A 482 -45.56 -15.99 9.35
C GLU A 482 -44.85 -16.22 10.69
N TYR A 483 -44.36 -17.44 10.92
CA TYR A 483 -43.60 -17.78 12.13
C TYR A 483 -42.36 -16.89 12.36
N TYR A 484 -41.71 -16.46 11.27
CA TYR A 484 -40.55 -15.56 11.29
C TYR A 484 -40.89 -14.09 10.98
N ASN A 485 -42.18 -13.74 10.84
CA ASN A 485 -42.65 -12.39 10.53
C ASN A 485 -42.08 -11.82 9.20
N LEU A 486 -42.17 -12.62 8.13
CA LEU A 486 -41.65 -12.35 6.78
C LEU A 486 -42.74 -12.27 5.70
N THR A 487 -44.03 -12.26 6.07
CA THR A 487 -45.16 -12.34 5.12
C THR A 487 -45.26 -11.14 4.18
N ASN A 488 -44.89 -9.95 4.64
CA ASN A 488 -44.93 -8.70 3.85
C ASN A 488 -43.55 -8.29 3.29
N THR A 489 -42.56 -9.18 3.35
CA THR A 489 -41.19 -8.86 2.97
C THR A 489 -40.95 -9.11 1.48
N ASN A 490 -40.32 -8.15 0.79
CA ASN A 490 -39.94 -8.30 -0.61
C ASN A 490 -38.47 -8.70 -0.72
N LYS A 491 -38.20 -9.89 -1.28
CA LYS A 491 -36.85 -10.44 -1.46
C LYS A 491 -35.88 -9.50 -2.20
N TRP A 492 -36.35 -8.70 -3.14
CA TRP A 492 -35.49 -7.76 -3.89
C TRP A 492 -35.10 -6.53 -3.07
N VAL A 493 -35.95 -6.09 -2.15
CA VAL A 493 -35.63 -4.99 -1.22
C VAL A 493 -34.56 -5.46 -0.23
N GLU A 494 -34.72 -6.67 0.31
CA GLU A 494 -33.71 -7.31 1.17
C GLU A 494 -32.34 -7.39 0.49
N LEU A 495 -32.31 -7.83 -0.77
CA LEU A 495 -31.08 -7.89 -1.55
C LEU A 495 -30.47 -6.50 -1.79
N ALA A 496 -31.29 -5.49 -2.08
CA ALA A 496 -30.82 -4.12 -2.24
C ALA A 496 -30.18 -3.57 -0.96
N ILE A 497 -30.71 -3.93 0.21
CA ILE A 497 -30.12 -3.58 1.51
C ILE A 497 -28.75 -4.27 1.67
N VAL A 498 -28.63 -5.55 1.35
CA VAL A 498 -27.34 -6.28 1.38
C VAL A 498 -26.29 -5.64 0.45
N ILE A 499 -26.71 -5.18 -0.73
CA ILE A 499 -25.84 -4.42 -1.66
C ILE A 499 -25.48 -3.05 -1.05
N GLY A 500 -26.42 -2.38 -0.38
CA GLY A 500 -26.18 -1.12 0.33
C GLY A 500 -25.10 -1.23 1.40
N PHE A 501 -25.11 -2.31 2.19
CA PHE A 501 -24.05 -2.61 3.17
C PHE A 501 -22.67 -2.67 2.52
N PHE A 502 -22.56 -3.22 1.31
CA PHE A 502 -21.28 -3.32 0.60
C PHE A 502 -20.66 -1.93 0.37
N GLY A 503 -21.48 -0.94 0.01
CA GLY A 503 -21.03 0.45 -0.11
C GLY A 503 -20.56 1.04 1.22
N GLY A 504 -21.30 0.79 2.31
CA GLY A 504 -20.94 1.24 3.66
C GLY A 504 -19.59 0.68 4.12
N TRP A 505 -19.39 -0.63 3.99
CA TRP A 505 -18.12 -1.27 4.33
C TRP A 505 -16.97 -0.80 3.41
N CYS A 506 -17.24 -0.46 2.15
CA CYS A 506 -16.23 0.10 1.24
C CYS A 506 -15.70 1.44 1.75
N ILE A 507 -16.60 2.31 2.22
CA ILE A 507 -16.24 3.62 2.77
C ILE A 507 -15.39 3.44 4.04
N LEU A 508 -15.79 2.52 4.93
CA LEU A 508 -15.03 2.24 6.16
C LEU A 508 -13.65 1.64 5.87
N ALA A 509 -13.56 0.69 4.94
CA ALA A 509 -12.29 0.10 4.52
C ALA A 509 -11.38 1.14 3.86
N TRP A 510 -11.93 2.01 3.01
CA TRP A 510 -11.19 3.11 2.40
C TRP A 510 -10.67 4.08 3.46
N TYR A 511 -11.51 4.48 4.42
CA TYR A 511 -11.11 5.35 5.52
C TYR A 511 -9.97 4.72 6.33
N ALA A 512 -10.09 3.44 6.68
CA ALA A 512 -9.07 2.70 7.40
C ALA A 512 -7.73 2.70 6.64
N LEU A 513 -7.75 2.33 5.36
CA LEU A 513 -6.54 2.34 4.51
C LEU A 513 -5.95 3.74 4.32
N ALA A 514 -6.80 4.78 4.25
CA ALA A 514 -6.38 6.14 4.03
C ALA A 514 -5.72 6.76 5.28
N PHE A 515 -6.28 6.54 6.47
CA PHE A 515 -5.94 7.32 7.67
C PHE A 515 -5.28 6.51 8.78
N VAL A 516 -5.51 5.20 8.88
CA VAL A 516 -4.93 4.37 9.94
C VAL A 516 -3.49 3.99 9.57
N ARG A 517 -2.55 4.29 10.47
CA ARG A 517 -1.11 4.05 10.26
C ARG A 517 -0.57 3.12 11.34
N HIS A 518 -0.28 1.88 10.94
CA HIS A 518 0.35 0.87 11.81
C HIS A 518 1.84 0.67 11.54
N GLN A 519 2.33 1.15 10.39
CA GLN A 519 3.74 1.16 10.05
C GLN A 519 4.18 2.60 9.82
N LYS A 520 5.29 2.98 10.45
CA LYS A 520 6.06 4.17 10.06
C LYS A 520 6.87 3.81 8.82
N ARG A 521 7.18 4.82 8.00
CA ARG A 521 8.01 4.66 6.81
C ARG A 521 9.35 4.03 7.16
#